data_AF-A0A447N8X7-F1
#
_entry.id   AF-A0A447N8X7-F1
#
_cell.length_a   1.000
_cell.length_b   1.000
_cell.length_c   1.000
_cell.angle_alpha   90.00
_cell.angle_beta   90.00
_cell.angle_gamma   90.00
#
_symmetry.space_group_name_H-M   'P 1'
#
loop_
_entity.id
_entity.type
_entity.pdbx_description
1 polymer ?
#
loop_
_entity_poly.entity_id
_entity_poly.type
_entity_poly.pdbx_seq_one_letter_code
_entity_poly.pdbx_strand_id
1 'polypeptide(L)'
;MNWYMRRKTIPFMSALHKTTSQHYVVIHLASATTSEVLLLDAELADAEPFSFLPRRKDHEYSLDHYQHKFYLRSNRNGKNFGLYRTRVRNENAWEELIPPREHIMLEGFTLFTDWLVVEERQRGAYQPAAKLTVKPVK
;
A
#
# COMPACT_ATOMS: atom_id res chain seq x y z
N MET A 1 2.80 -3.49 44.52
CA MET A 1 2.73 -2.65 43.31
C MET A 1 3.93 -2.99 42.43
N ASN A 2 3.77 -3.76 41.35
CA ASN A 2 4.75 -3.79 40.27
C ASN A 2 4.06 -4.28 38.98
N TRP A 3 3.91 -3.35 38.04
CA TRP A 3 3.29 -3.54 36.74
C TRP A 3 4.33 -4.09 35.77
N TYR A 4 4.21 -5.36 35.38
CA TYR A 4 4.91 -5.86 34.20
C TYR A 4 4.00 -5.68 32.97
N MET A 5 4.17 -4.56 32.26
CA MET A 5 3.64 -4.44 30.91
C MET A 5 4.42 -5.42 30.01
N ARG A 6 3.84 -6.59 29.78
CA ARG A 6 4.24 -7.47 28.68
C ARG A 6 4.00 -6.71 27.38
N ARG A 7 5.06 -6.13 26.79
CA ARG A 7 5.01 -5.70 25.39
C ARG A 7 4.79 -6.96 24.55
N LYS A 8 3.55 -7.21 24.12
CA LYS A 8 3.26 -8.27 23.15
C LYS A 8 3.97 -7.87 21.86
N THR A 9 4.97 -8.65 21.45
CA THR A 9 5.53 -8.56 20.11
C THR A 9 4.41 -8.87 19.13
N ILE A 10 4.01 -7.91 18.31
CA ILE A 10 2.97 -8.13 17.29
C ILE A 10 3.63 -8.92 16.15
N PRO A 11 3.12 -10.10 15.76
CA PRO A 11 3.69 -10.85 14.65
C PRO A 11 3.53 -10.05 13.35
N PHE A 12 4.61 -9.95 12.59
CA PHE A 12 4.57 -9.41 11.24
C PHE A 12 4.49 -10.58 10.25
N MET A 13 3.56 -10.49 9.31
CA MET A 13 3.52 -11.32 8.11
C MET A 13 4.44 -10.71 7.06
N SER A 14 5.09 -11.57 6.28
CA SER A 14 5.87 -11.17 5.10
C SER A 14 5.25 -11.73 3.83
N ALA A 15 5.24 -10.93 2.77
CA ALA A 15 4.85 -11.35 1.44
C ALA A 15 5.86 -10.84 0.41
N LEU A 16 6.11 -11.63 -0.65
CA LEU A 16 6.99 -11.26 -1.76
C LEU A 16 6.21 -11.29 -3.07
N HIS A 17 6.41 -10.27 -3.90
CA HIS A 17 5.88 -10.20 -5.27
C HIS A 17 6.74 -9.30 -6.16
N LYS A 18 6.63 -9.46 -7.49
CA LYS A 18 7.21 -8.50 -8.44
C LYS A 18 6.20 -7.38 -8.70
N THR A 19 6.70 -6.17 -8.88
CA THR A 19 5.90 -5.05 -9.38
C THR A 19 5.45 -5.28 -10.82
N THR A 20 4.38 -4.61 -11.25
CA THR A 20 3.84 -4.68 -12.63
C THR A 20 4.90 -4.28 -13.67
N SER A 21 5.74 -3.29 -13.37
CA SER A 21 6.90 -2.92 -14.21
C SER A 21 7.97 -4.02 -14.31
N GLN A 22 7.98 -4.97 -13.38
CA GLN A 22 9.05 -5.93 -13.13
C GLN A 22 10.38 -5.35 -12.62
N HIS A 23 10.51 -4.02 -12.46
CA HIS A 23 11.75 -3.38 -12.01
C HIS A 23 12.11 -3.70 -10.55
N TYR A 24 11.10 -3.97 -9.72
CA TYR A 24 11.33 -4.27 -8.31
C TYR A 24 10.70 -5.59 -7.89
N VAL A 25 11.41 -6.32 -7.04
CA VAL A 25 10.85 -7.29 -6.09
C VAL A 25 10.46 -6.52 -4.82
N VAL A 26 9.23 -6.72 -4.38
CA VAL A 26 8.64 -6.09 -3.20
C VAL A 26 8.67 -7.10 -2.06
N ILE A 27 9.24 -6.70 -0.92
CA ILE A 27 9.13 -7.43 0.35
C ILE A 27 8.20 -6.61 1.25
N HIS A 28 6.96 -7.07 1.40
CA HIS A 28 5.96 -6.41 2.23
C HIS A 28 5.96 -7.02 3.62
N LEU A 29 6.21 -6.19 4.63
CA LEU A 29 6.16 -6.55 6.04
C LEU A 29 4.93 -5.89 6.64
N ALA A 30 4.01 -6.66 7.21
CA ALA A 30 2.76 -6.12 7.75
C ALA A 30 2.35 -6.77 9.07
N SER A 31 1.88 -5.95 10.00
CA SER A 31 1.11 -6.37 11.17
C SER A 31 -0.36 -5.93 11.01
N ALA A 32 -1.18 -6.10 12.04
CA ALA A 32 -2.59 -5.71 11.99
C ALA A 32 -2.83 -4.20 11.77
N THR A 33 -1.85 -3.34 12.07
CA THR A 33 -2.03 -1.87 11.96
C THR A 33 -0.81 -1.16 11.37
N THR A 34 0.23 -1.85 10.95
CA THR A 34 1.48 -1.20 10.53
C THR A 34 2.17 -2.01 9.46
N SER A 35 2.63 -1.34 8.40
CA SER A 35 3.40 -1.94 7.33
C SER A 35 4.74 -1.25 7.08
N GLU A 36 5.64 -1.98 6.45
CA GLU A 36 6.85 -1.50 5.81
C GLU A 36 7.05 -2.25 4.50
N VAL A 37 7.40 -1.53 3.44
CA VAL A 37 7.77 -2.11 2.16
C VAL A 37 9.26 -1.92 1.95
N LEU A 38 9.98 -3.02 1.71
CA LEU A 38 11.32 -2.99 1.15
C LEU A 38 11.25 -3.27 -0.35
N LEU A 39 12.07 -2.56 -1.11
CA LEU A 39 12.26 -2.75 -2.54
C LEU A 39 13.64 -3.33 -2.81
N LEU A 40 13.69 -4.34 -3.65
CA LEU A 40 14.91 -4.89 -4.21
C LEU A 40 14.89 -4.64 -5.72
N ASP A 41 15.93 -4.00 -6.23
CA ASP A 41 16.08 -3.79 -7.67
C ASP A 41 16.27 -5.14 -8.36
N ALA A 42 15.36 -5.47 -9.29
CA ALA A 42 15.34 -6.77 -9.94
C ALA A 42 16.31 -6.88 -11.11
N GLU A 43 16.93 -5.77 -11.55
CA GLU A 43 17.90 -5.73 -12.65
C GLU A 43 19.35 -5.88 -12.15
N LEU A 44 19.58 -5.75 -10.84
CA LEU A 44 20.89 -5.81 -10.22
C LEU A 44 21.03 -7.08 -9.37
N ALA A 45 21.93 -7.99 -9.77
CA ALA A 45 22.11 -9.30 -9.14
C ALA A 45 22.45 -9.23 -7.63
N ASP A 46 23.24 -8.22 -7.25
CA ASP A 46 23.71 -8.02 -5.88
C ASP A 46 22.99 -6.84 -5.18
N ALA A 47 21.78 -6.51 -5.63
CA ALA A 47 21.00 -5.46 -4.98
C ALA A 47 20.73 -5.80 -3.50
N GLU A 48 20.80 -4.79 -2.64
CA GLU A 48 20.33 -4.89 -1.27
C GLU A 48 18.91 -4.31 -1.16
N PRO A 49 17.99 -4.93 -0.41
CA PRO A 49 16.67 -4.36 -0.17
C PRO A 49 16.77 -3.02 0.56
N PHE A 50 16.02 -2.02 0.10
CA PHE A 50 15.92 -0.71 0.75
C PHE A 50 14.48 -0.37 1.13
N SER A 51 14.28 0.33 2.25
CA SER A 51 12.95 0.75 2.71
C SER A 51 12.37 1.84 1.81
N PHE A 52 11.16 1.61 1.29
CA PHE A 52 10.42 2.62 0.53
C PHE A 52 9.99 3.76 1.45
N LEU A 53 9.31 3.43 2.55
CA LEU A 53 8.95 4.35 3.61
C LEU A 53 9.10 3.64 4.96
N PRO A 54 9.92 4.16 5.89
CA PRO A 54 10.12 3.56 7.20
C PRO A 54 8.80 3.35 7.95
N ARG A 55 8.71 2.25 8.70
CA ARG A 55 7.51 1.93 9.48
C ARG A 55 7.12 3.06 10.42
N ARG A 56 5.83 3.37 10.46
CA ARG A 56 5.22 4.28 11.42
C ARG A 56 4.01 3.58 12.02
N LYS A 57 3.85 3.68 13.35
CA LYS A 57 2.72 3.04 14.05
C LYS A 57 1.39 3.52 13.44
N ASP A 58 0.46 2.58 13.29
CA ASP A 58 -0.90 2.81 12.75
C ASP A 58 -0.93 3.28 11.28
N HIS A 59 0.20 3.15 10.57
CA HIS A 59 0.30 3.45 9.14
C HIS A 59 0.41 2.17 8.32
N GLU A 60 -0.58 1.95 7.48
CA GLU A 60 -0.66 0.83 6.56
C GLU A 60 -0.57 1.33 5.11
N TYR A 61 0.24 0.65 4.32
CA TYR A 61 0.35 0.85 2.90
C TYR A 61 0.82 -0.41 2.17
N SER A 62 0.40 -0.50 0.92
CA SER A 62 0.97 -1.38 -0.10
C SER A 62 1.27 -0.56 -1.34
N LEU A 63 2.17 -1.06 -2.20
CA LEU A 63 2.54 -0.36 -3.41
C LEU A 63 2.67 -1.30 -4.59
N ASP A 64 2.66 -0.70 -5.78
CA ASP A 64 3.10 -1.30 -7.02
C ASP A 64 3.90 -0.23 -7.81
N HIS A 65 4.65 -0.65 -8.82
CA HIS A 65 5.44 0.23 -9.67
C HIS A 65 5.13 -0.04 -11.15
N TYR A 66 4.81 1.03 -11.89
CA TYR A 66 4.54 1.00 -13.31
C TYR A 66 4.84 2.35 -13.97
N GLN A 67 5.38 2.35 -15.19
CA GLN A 67 5.74 3.56 -15.96
C GLN A 67 6.49 4.63 -15.15
N HIS A 68 7.55 4.20 -14.44
CA HIS A 68 8.41 5.07 -13.61
C HIS A 68 7.68 5.80 -12.48
N LYS A 69 6.55 5.26 -12.02
CA LYS A 69 5.77 5.79 -10.90
C LYS A 69 5.41 4.65 -9.94
N PHE A 70 5.40 4.98 -8.66
CA PHE A 70 4.81 4.16 -7.62
C PHE A 70 3.34 4.52 -7.45
N TYR A 71 2.52 3.49 -7.32
CA TYR A 71 1.11 3.59 -6.97
C TYR A 71 0.95 2.99 -5.59
N LEU A 72 0.28 3.71 -4.69
CA LEU A 72 0.20 3.33 -3.28
C LEU A 72 -1.24 3.32 -2.81
N ARG A 73 -1.64 2.22 -2.20
CA ARG A 73 -2.81 2.20 -1.33
C ARG A 73 -2.34 2.50 0.07
N SER A 74 -2.82 3.57 0.71
CA SER A 74 -2.36 3.93 2.07
C SER A 74 -3.47 4.55 2.92
N ASN A 75 -3.44 4.27 4.23
CA ASN A 75 -4.33 4.89 5.21
C ASN A 75 -3.82 6.25 5.76
N ARG A 76 -2.79 6.86 5.17
CA ARG A 76 -2.13 8.08 5.68
C ARG A 76 -3.09 9.23 6.05
N ASN A 77 -4.16 9.41 5.27
CA ASN A 77 -5.14 10.50 5.43
C ASN A 77 -6.52 9.98 5.87
N GLY A 78 -6.66 8.68 6.17
CA GLY A 78 -7.94 8.11 6.55
C GLY A 78 -7.95 6.59 6.63
N LYS A 79 -8.69 6.05 7.61
CA LYS A 79 -8.76 4.61 7.92
C LYS A 79 -9.30 3.72 6.79
N ASN A 80 -10.01 4.32 5.83
CA ASN A 80 -10.59 3.62 4.69
C ASN A 80 -9.70 3.61 3.44
N PHE A 81 -8.45 4.06 3.58
CA PHE A 81 -7.41 4.07 2.55
C PHE A 81 -7.72 4.99 1.36
N GLY A 82 -6.66 5.62 0.85
CA GLY A 82 -6.66 6.35 -0.42
C GLY A 82 -5.69 5.69 -1.41
N LEU A 83 -5.83 6.06 -2.68
CA LEU A 83 -4.88 5.70 -3.73
C LEU A 83 -4.03 6.93 -4.08
N TYR A 84 -2.72 6.75 -4.05
CA TYR A 84 -1.74 7.80 -4.30
C TYR A 84 -0.77 7.40 -5.42
N ARG A 85 -0.13 8.39 -6.01
CA ARG A 85 0.88 8.25 -7.06
C ARG A 85 2.09 9.10 -6.74
N THR A 86 3.28 8.59 -7.01
CA THR A 86 4.51 9.37 -6.83
C THR A 86 5.65 8.85 -7.68
N ARG A 87 6.69 9.66 -7.86
CA ARG A 87 7.98 9.26 -8.45
C ARG A 87 9.08 9.11 -7.40
N VAL A 88 8.82 9.55 -6.17
CA VAL A 88 9.82 9.65 -5.11
C VAL A 88 9.27 9.05 -3.82
N ARG A 89 10.17 8.62 -2.93
CA ARG A 89 9.80 8.00 -1.65
C ARG A 89 9.21 8.98 -0.64
N ASN A 90 9.51 10.27 -0.78
CA ASN A 90 9.03 11.31 0.13
C ASN A 90 7.49 11.35 0.17
N GLU A 91 6.92 11.02 1.33
CA GLU A 91 5.46 10.94 1.54
C GLU A 91 4.75 12.26 1.20
N ASN A 92 5.38 13.40 1.43
CA ASN A 92 4.81 14.73 1.14
C ASN A 92 4.63 14.98 -0.37
N ALA A 93 5.32 14.21 -1.22
CA ALA A 93 5.24 14.33 -2.67
C ALA A 93 4.24 13.35 -3.31
N TRP A 94 3.46 12.60 -2.52
CA TRP A 94 2.46 11.71 -3.10
C TRP A 94 1.22 12.49 -3.52
N GLU A 95 0.93 12.42 -4.81
CA GLU A 95 -0.28 12.92 -5.45
C GLU A 95 -1.45 12.01 -5.09
N GLU A 96 -2.56 12.60 -4.67
CA GLU A 96 -3.78 11.86 -4.38
C GLU A 96 -4.58 11.61 -5.66
N LEU A 97 -4.79 10.34 -6.02
CA LEU A 97 -5.62 9.94 -7.16
C LEU A 97 -7.06 9.64 -6.73
N ILE A 98 -7.21 9.04 -5.56
CA ILE A 98 -8.49 8.75 -4.92
C ILE A 98 -8.36 9.05 -3.42
N PRO A 99 -9.05 10.07 -2.89
CA PRO A 99 -9.04 10.32 -1.45
C PRO A 99 -9.68 9.18 -0.66
N PRO A 100 -9.28 8.98 0.60
CA PRO A 100 -10.06 8.19 1.55
C PRO A 100 -11.49 8.74 1.66
N ARG A 101 -12.48 7.85 1.74
CA ARG A 101 -13.91 8.20 1.85
C ARG A 101 -14.52 7.54 3.08
N GLU A 102 -15.38 8.23 3.81
CA GLU A 102 -15.93 7.75 5.09
C GLU A 102 -16.72 6.44 5.00
N HIS A 103 -17.41 6.23 3.88
CA HIS A 103 -18.30 5.07 3.68
C HIS A 103 -17.77 4.06 2.66
N ILE A 104 -16.59 4.27 2.07
CA ILE A 104 -16.02 3.40 1.05
C ILE A 104 -14.60 3.03 1.44
N MET A 105 -14.40 1.75 1.75
CA MET A 105 -13.08 1.16 1.97
C MET A 105 -12.45 0.83 0.62
N LEU A 106 -11.28 1.39 0.33
CA LEU A 106 -10.45 0.91 -0.78
C LEU A 106 -9.71 -0.34 -0.29
N GLU A 107 -10.03 -1.52 -0.82
CA GLU A 107 -9.46 -2.80 -0.40
C GLU A 107 -8.17 -3.14 -1.16
N GLY A 108 -8.13 -2.81 -2.46
CA GLY A 108 -6.99 -3.13 -3.32
C GLY A 108 -7.00 -2.35 -4.63
N PHE A 109 -5.93 -2.50 -5.40
CA PHE A 109 -5.85 -2.03 -6.77
C PHE A 109 -4.97 -2.95 -7.61
N THR A 110 -5.18 -2.93 -8.92
CA THR A 110 -4.36 -3.64 -9.91
C THR A 110 -4.05 -2.71 -11.08
N LEU A 111 -2.81 -2.69 -11.52
CA LEU A 111 -2.35 -1.89 -12.65
C LEU A 111 -2.38 -2.70 -13.95
N PHE A 112 -2.86 -2.06 -15.01
CA PHE A 112 -2.79 -2.51 -16.40
C PHE A 112 -2.12 -1.40 -17.23
N THR A 113 -1.84 -1.69 -18.51
CA THR A 113 -1.10 -0.79 -19.39
C THR A 113 -1.70 0.62 -19.46
N ASP A 114 -3.01 0.73 -19.63
CA ASP A 114 -3.71 2.01 -19.78
C ASP A 114 -4.67 2.31 -18.64
N TRP A 115 -4.92 1.33 -17.78
CA TRP A 115 -6.00 1.36 -16.78
C TRP A 115 -5.51 0.88 -15.42
N LEU A 116 -6.10 1.41 -14.37
CA LEU A 116 -6.02 0.83 -13.04
C LEU A 116 -7.43 0.41 -12.62
N VAL A 117 -7.52 -0.74 -11.97
CA VAL A 117 -8.75 -1.24 -11.37
C VAL A 117 -8.62 -1.08 -9.86
N VAL A 118 -9.63 -0.50 -9.21
CA VAL A 118 -9.71 -0.47 -7.75
C VAL A 118 -10.84 -1.35 -7.27
N GLU A 119 -10.58 -2.03 -6.15
CA GLU A 119 -11.54 -2.84 -5.42
C GLU A 119 -12.05 -2.02 -4.22
N GLU A 120 -13.35 -1.75 -4.21
CA GLU A 120 -13.98 -0.94 -3.18
C GLU A 120 -15.06 -1.73 -2.45
N ARG A 121 -15.16 -1.54 -1.13
CA ARG A 121 -16.24 -2.08 -0.30
C ARG A 121 -16.98 -0.96 0.40
N GLN A 122 -18.28 -0.86 0.17
CA GLN A 122 -19.13 0.13 0.83
C GLN A 122 -19.55 -0.35 2.22
N ARG A 123 -19.34 0.48 3.25
CA ARG A 123 -19.84 0.26 4.62
C ARG A 123 -21.20 0.95 4.77
N GLY A 124 -22.21 0.25 5.30
CA GLY A 124 -23.51 0.82 5.65
C GLY A 124 -24.72 0.39 4.80
N ALA A 125 -24.52 -0.39 3.73
CA ALA A 125 -25.62 -1.12 3.11
C ALA A 125 -25.89 -2.41 3.90
N TYR A 126 -27.14 -2.89 3.91
CA TYR A 126 -27.54 -4.15 4.54
C TYR A 126 -26.71 -5.37 4.05
N GLN A 127 -25.99 -5.20 2.93
CA GLN A 127 -25.01 -6.13 2.39
C GLN A 127 -23.74 -5.37 1.94
N PRO A 128 -22.53 -5.80 2.31
CA PRO A 128 -21.30 -5.28 1.72
C PRO A 128 -21.25 -5.65 0.24
N ALA A 129 -21.25 -4.65 -0.63
CA ALA A 129 -21.06 -4.82 -2.08
C ALA A 129 -19.61 -4.49 -2.45
N ALA A 130 -18.98 -5.37 -3.22
CA ALA A 130 -17.72 -5.09 -3.87
C ALA A 130 -17.97 -4.39 -5.21
N LYS A 131 -17.28 -3.27 -5.46
CA LYS A 131 -17.33 -2.56 -6.73
C LYS A 131 -15.94 -2.49 -7.34
N LEU A 132 -15.85 -2.82 -8.63
CA LEU A 132 -14.67 -2.56 -9.45
C LEU A 132 -14.84 -1.23 -10.17
N THR A 133 -13.87 -0.33 -10.00
CA THR A 133 -13.83 0.93 -10.75
C THR A 133 -12.57 0.99 -11.59
N VAL A 134 -12.73 1.24 -12.89
CA VAL A 134 -11.63 1.40 -13.84
C VAL A 134 -11.31 2.90 -13.97
N LYS A 135 -10.04 3.27 -13.83
CA LYS A 135 -9.54 4.64 -14.06
C LYS A 135 -8.36 4.62 -15.03
N PRO A 136 -8.19 5.64 -15.88
CA PRO A 136 -7.01 5.74 -16.73
C PRO A 136 -5.74 5.98 -15.90
N VAL A 137 -4.60 5.49 -16.39
CA VAL A 137 -3.28 5.64 -15.75
C VAL A 137 -2.61 7.00 -16.07
N LYS A 138 -3.11 7.70 -17.11
CA LYS A 138 -2.59 8.97 -17.64
C LYS A 138 -2.62 10.09 -16.58
#